data_AF-A0A1C3H1N2-F1
#
_entry.id   AF-A0A1C3H1N2-F1
#
_cell.length_a   1.000
_cell.length_b   1.000
_cell.length_c   1.000
_cell.angle_alpha   90.00
_cell.angle_beta   90.00
_cell.angle_gamma   90.00
#
_symmetry.space_group_name_H-M   'P 1'
#
loop_
_entity.id
_entity.type
_entity.pdbx_description
1 polymer ?
#
loop_
_entity_poly.entity_id
_entity_poly.type
_entity_poly.pdbx_seq_one_letter_code
_entity_poly.pdbx_strand_id
1 'polypeptide(L)' 'MREFPADFALIDEGEPLPPSDLSVSEANRDLGWMLHDIDFDHGNTPHFFRAEMKEGVILVPPFYAEEVKA' A
#
# COMPACT_ATOMS: atom_id res chain seq x y z
N MET A 1 -13.98 10.83 17.28
CA MET A 1 -13.64 9.44 17.63
C MET A 1 -13.14 8.78 16.35
N ARG A 2 -12.01 8.07 16.36
CA ARG A 2 -11.60 7.26 15.21
C ARG A 2 -12.36 5.92 15.33
N GLU A 3 -13.14 5.56 14.30
CA GLU A 3 -14.18 4.53 14.39
C GLU A 3 -13.65 3.09 14.36
N PHE A 4 -12.41 2.91 13.87
CA PHE A 4 -11.79 1.60 13.68
C PHE A 4 -10.42 1.55 14.37
N PRO A 5 -10.30 1.00 15.59
CA PRO A 5 -9.00 0.75 16.21
C PRO A 5 -8.25 -0.36 15.46
N ALA A 6 -6.92 -0.35 15.54
CA ALA A 6 -6.05 -1.35 14.92
C ALA A 6 -5.16 -2.01 15.98
N ASP A 7 -5.16 -3.33 16.01
CA ASP A 7 -4.23 -4.14 16.80
C ASP A 7 -3.00 -4.47 15.95
N PHE A 8 -1.81 -4.45 16.57
CA PHE A 8 -0.55 -4.73 15.87
C PHE A 8 0.41 -5.50 16.78
N ALA A 9 1.27 -6.30 16.14
CA ALA A 9 2.40 -6.97 16.76
C ALA A 9 3.62 -6.83 15.84
N LEU A 10 4.82 -6.75 16.43
CA LEU A 10 6.07 -6.77 15.68
C LEU A 10 6.35 -8.21 15.22
N ILE A 11 6.75 -8.38 13.95
CA ILE A 11 7.26 -9.64 13.41
C ILE A 11 8.78 -9.56 13.47
N ASP A 12 9.43 -10.42 14.25
CA ASP A 12 10.87 -10.40 14.44
C ASP A 12 11.62 -10.94 13.20
N GLU A 13 12.92 -10.63 13.11
CA GLU A 13 13.76 -11.10 12.01
C GLU A 13 13.80 -12.64 11.98
N GLY A 14 13.45 -13.21 10.83
CA GLY A 14 13.41 -14.67 10.63
C GLY A 14 12.09 -15.33 11.07
N GLU A 15 11.17 -14.60 11.69
CA GLU A 15 9.81 -15.10 11.89
C GLU A 15 9.04 -15.15 10.56
N PRO A 16 8.19 -16.18 10.35
CA PRO A 16 7.39 -16.27 9.14
C PRO A 16 6.31 -15.18 9.12
N LEU A 17 6.07 -14.61 7.93
CA LEU A 17 4.91 -13.75 7.71
C LEU A 17 3.61 -14.56 7.90
N PRO A 18 2.54 -13.95 8.43
CA PRO A 18 1.22 -14.57 8.46
C PRO A 18 0.79 -15.01 7.04
N PRO A 19 0.13 -16.16 6.90
CA PRO A 19 -0.35 -16.61 5.60
C PRO A 19 -1.40 -15.63 5.06
N SER A 20 -1.40 -15.45 3.73
CA SER A 20 -2.45 -14.69 3.06
C SER A 20 -3.67 -15.57 2.82
N ASP A 21 -4.86 -15.04 3.09
CA ASP A 21 -6.15 -15.67 2.76
C ASP A 21 -6.63 -15.35 1.32
N LEU A 22 -5.84 -14.58 0.55
CA LEU A 22 -6.19 -14.25 -0.83
C LEU A 22 -6.17 -15.52 -1.70
N SER A 23 -7.21 -15.69 -2.52
CA SER A 23 -7.19 -16.71 -3.56
C SER A 23 -6.14 -16.40 -4.64
N VAL A 24 -5.75 -17.41 -5.41
CA VAL A 24 -4.80 -17.25 -6.53
C VAL A 24 -5.28 -16.20 -7.54
N SER A 25 -6.61 -16.12 -7.77
CA SER A 25 -7.21 -15.11 -8.64
C SER A 25 -7.21 -13.70 -8.05
N GLU A 26 -7.17 -13.56 -6.71
CA GLU A 26 -7.16 -12.27 -6.04
C GLU A 26 -5.75 -11.72 -5.84
N ALA A 27 -4.76 -12.61 -5.74
CA ALA A 27 -3.37 -12.27 -5.50
C ALA A 27 -2.71 -11.49 -6.67
N ASN A 28 -3.31 -11.45 -7.86
CA ASN A 28 -2.76 -10.78 -9.05
C ASN A 28 -3.78 -9.88 -9.71
N ARG A 29 -3.72 -8.57 -9.45
CA ARG A 29 -4.75 -7.60 -9.89
C ARG A 29 -4.17 -6.21 -10.12
N ASP A 30 -4.63 -5.55 -11.19
CA ASP A 30 -4.51 -4.10 -11.32
C ASP A 30 -5.60 -3.45 -10.44
N LEU A 31 -5.18 -2.70 -9.43
CA LEU A 31 -6.07 -1.98 -8.51
C LEU A 31 -6.37 -0.56 -9.00
N GLY A 32 -5.75 -0.14 -10.11
CA GLY A 32 -5.91 1.17 -10.69
C GLY A 32 -5.16 2.26 -9.92
N TRP A 33 -5.61 3.50 -10.09
CA TRP A 33 -5.04 4.65 -9.37
C TRP A 33 -5.47 4.63 -7.91
N MET A 34 -4.50 4.63 -7.00
CA MET A 34 -4.71 4.70 -5.57
C MET A 34 -3.91 5.85 -4.96
N LEU A 35 -4.41 6.38 -3.83
CA LEU A 35 -3.68 7.39 -3.05
C LEU A 35 -2.34 6.78 -2.59
N HIS A 36 -1.25 7.49 -2.90
CA HIS A 36 0.10 7.19 -2.44
C HIS A 36 0.31 7.79 -1.05
N ASP A 37 0.33 9.13 -0.98
CA ASP A 37 0.48 9.89 0.25
C ASP A 37 -0.02 11.34 0.04
N ILE A 38 -0.05 12.13 1.10
CA ILE A 38 -0.43 13.54 1.11
C ILE A 38 0.82 14.38 1.37
N ASP A 39 1.09 15.34 0.48
CA ASP A 39 2.16 16.31 0.67
C ASP A 39 1.71 17.42 1.62
N PHE A 40 2.04 17.27 2.91
CA PHE A 40 1.70 18.23 3.95
C PHE A 40 2.43 19.57 3.82
N ASP A 41 3.58 19.60 3.13
CA ASP A 41 4.36 20.82 2.92
C ASP A 41 3.81 21.66 1.76
N HIS A 42 3.16 21.01 0.79
CA HIS A 42 2.56 21.65 -0.39
C HIS A 42 1.04 21.63 -0.36
N GLY A 43 0.45 22.18 0.71
CA GLY A 43 -0.99 22.45 0.78
C GLY A 43 -1.86 21.20 0.89
N ASN A 44 -1.32 20.10 1.44
CA ASN A 44 -1.99 18.80 1.51
C ASN A 44 -2.34 18.23 0.13
N THR A 45 -1.43 18.39 -0.84
CA THR A 45 -1.65 17.90 -2.22
C THR A 45 -1.58 16.37 -2.25
N PRO A 46 -2.66 15.67 -2.67
CA PRO A 46 -2.67 14.22 -2.72
C PRO A 46 -1.85 13.72 -3.90
N HIS A 47 -0.99 12.74 -3.67
CA HIS A 47 -0.23 12.07 -4.72
C HIS A 47 -0.81 10.68 -4.95
N PHE A 48 -0.80 10.21 -6.19
CA PHE A 48 -1.40 8.95 -6.63
C PHE A 48 -0.39 8.12 -7.42
N PHE A 49 -0.56 6.80 -7.36
CA PHE A 49 0.18 5.85 -8.19
C PHE A 49 -0.75 4.77 -8.72
N ARG A 50 -0.38 4.12 -9.84
CA ARG A 50 -1.13 2.98 -10.36
C ARG A 50 -0.66 1.71 -9.66
N ALA A 51 -1.48 1.24 -8.72
CA ALA A 51 -1.14 0.10 -7.90
C ALA A 51 -1.46 -1.21 -8.61
N GLU A 52 -0.45 -2.07 -8.67
CA GLU A 52 -0.57 -3.44 -9.16
C GLU A 52 -0.21 -4.38 -8.00
N MET A 53 -1.08 -5.34 -7.71
CA MET A 53 -0.82 -6.42 -6.78
C MET A 53 -0.29 -7.63 -7.55
N LYS A 54 0.85 -8.16 -7.12
CA LYS A 54 1.46 -9.39 -7.64
C LYS A 54 1.74 -10.34 -6.47
N GLU A 55 1.19 -11.54 -6.56
CA GLU A 55 1.30 -12.56 -5.51
C GLU A 55 0.93 -12.02 -4.11
N GLY A 56 -0.08 -11.16 -4.03
CA GLY A 56 -0.54 -10.55 -2.78
C GLY A 56 0.28 -9.34 -2.31
N VAL A 57 1.34 -8.96 -3.03
CA VAL A 57 2.24 -7.86 -2.69
C VAL A 57 2.01 -6.67 -3.61
N ILE A 58 1.92 -5.47 -3.02
CA ILE A 58 1.92 -4.20 -3.76
C ILE A 58 3.26 -3.52 -3.50
N LEU A 59 4.02 -3.27 -4.57
CA LEU A 59 5.24 -2.47 -4.50
C LEU A 59 4.86 -0.99 -4.54
N VAL A 60 5.14 -0.28 -3.44
CA VAL A 60 4.88 1.16 -3.33
C VAL A 60 6.10 1.91 -3.85
N PRO A 61 5.97 2.76 -4.89
CA PRO A 61 7.09 3.51 -5.43
C PRO A 61 7.58 4.58 -4.42
N PRO A 62 8.85 5.02 -4.51
CA PRO A 62 9.31 6.20 -3.77
C PRO A 62 8.44 7.43 -4.09
N PHE A 63 8.26 8.32 -3.11
CA PHE A 63 7.37 9.47 -3.25
C PHE A 63 7.69 10.38 -4.44
N TYR A 64 8.97 10.58 -4.76
CA TYR A 64 9.44 11.40 -5.88
C TYR A 64 9.71 10.61 -7.18
N ALA A 65 9.22 9.38 -7.27
CA ALA A 65 9.36 8.57 -8.48
C ALA A 65 8.50 9.15 -9.63
N GLU A 66 8.94 8.95 -10.87
CA GLU A 66 8.28 9.55 -12.05
C GLU A 66 6.82 9.08 -12.20
N GLU A 67 6.53 7.84 -11.81
CA GLU A 67 5.22 7.23 -11.87
C GLU A 67 4.20 7.80 -10.86
N VAL A 68 4.65 8.52 -9.84
CA VAL A 68 3.78 9.16 -8.83
C VAL A 68 3.30 10.52 -9.35
N LYS A 69 1.98 10.77 -9.24
CA LYS A 69 1.30 11.95 -9.81
C LYS A 69 0.56 12.73 -8.74
N ALA A 70 0.83 14.03 -8.65
CA ALA A 70 0.04 15.00 -7.86
C ALA A 70 -1.29 15.36 -8.55
#